data_AF-A0A3M5UPD7-F1
#
_entry.id   AF-A0A3M5UPD7-F1
#
_cell.length_a   1.000
_cell.length_b   1.000
_cell.length_c   1.000
_cell.angle_alpha   90.00
_cell.angle_beta   90.00
_cell.angle_gamma   90.00
#
_symmetry.space_group_name_H-M   'P 1'
#
loop_
_entity.id
_entity.type
_entity.pdbx_description
1 polymer ?
#
loop_
_entity_poly.entity_id
_entity_poly.type
_entity_poly.pdbx_seq_one_letter_code
_entity_poly.pdbx_strand_id
1 'polypeptide(L)' 'MPIEDIKQLITKTHQGPAQKLLDDGWTLLAVCVKQDGADQYAEYHLGHTEKAETTAMKISPAALAKAAEKKS' A
#
# COMPACT_ATOMS: atom_id res chain seq x y z
N MET A 1 -9.24 10.18 13.99
CA MET A 1 -8.56 10.64 12.77
C MET A 1 -8.90 9.66 11.66
N PRO A 2 -9.62 10.06 10.60
CA PRO A 2 -9.76 9.24 9.41
C PRO A 2 -8.39 9.09 8.73
N ILE A 3 -8.09 7.92 8.18
CA ILE A 3 -6.92 7.74 7.31
C ILE A 3 -7.40 8.08 5.90
N GLU A 4 -7.32 9.36 5.55
CA GLU A 4 -8.00 9.97 4.38
C GLU A 4 -7.58 9.36 3.03
N ASP A 5 -6.41 8.71 2.97
CA ASP A 5 -5.87 8.11 1.75
C ASP A 5 -6.28 6.64 1.51
N ILE A 6 -6.87 5.97 2.51
CA ILE A 6 -7.27 4.56 2.37
C ILE A 6 -8.63 4.46 1.71
N LYS A 7 -8.66 3.94 0.48
CA LYS A 7 -9.88 3.79 -0.32
C LYS A 7 -10.49 2.40 -0.26
N GLN A 8 -9.72 1.40 0.16
CA GLN A 8 -10.20 0.03 0.33
C GLN A 8 -9.70 -0.53 1.66
N LEU A 9 -10.57 -1.26 2.35
CA LEU A 9 -10.28 -1.94 3.60
C LEU A 9 -10.57 -3.43 3.47
N ILE A 10 -9.66 -4.26 3.95
CA ILE A 10 -9.85 -5.69 4.04
C ILE A 10 -9.35 -6.22 5.38
N THR A 11 -10.02 -7.25 5.89
CA THR A 11 -9.61 -7.95 7.12
C THR A 11 -9.24 -9.39 6.80
N LYS A 12 -8.16 -9.90 7.40
CA LYS A 12 -7.71 -11.29 7.30
C LYS A 12 -7.45 -11.85 8.69
N THR A 13 -7.83 -13.10 8.94
CA THR A 13 -7.68 -13.78 10.24
C THR A 13 -6.40 -14.62 10.36
N HIS A 14 -5.57 -14.64 9.30
CA HIS A 14 -4.35 -15.42 9.22
C HIS A 14 -3.21 -14.61 8.62
N GLN A 15 -1.99 -14.86 9.11
CA GLN A 15 -0.80 -14.13 8.70
C GLN A 15 -0.46 -14.33 7.22
N GLY A 16 -0.56 -15.54 6.68
CA GLY A 16 -0.20 -15.84 5.28
C GLY A 16 -0.98 -14.99 4.26
N PRO A 17 -2.33 -15.00 4.28
CA PRO A 17 -3.14 -14.14 3.43
C PRO A 17 -2.91 -12.64 3.64
N ALA A 18 -2.60 -12.21 4.87
CA ALA A 18 -2.26 -10.82 5.16
C ALA A 18 -0.90 -10.44 4.54
N GLN A 19 0.10 -11.31 4.65
CA GLN A 19 1.43 -11.08 4.09
C GLN A 19 1.39 -10.89 2.58
N LYS A 20 0.62 -11.72 1.87
CA LYS A 20 0.46 -11.57 0.42
C LYS A 20 -0.07 -10.19 0.03
N LEU A 21 -1.03 -9.65 0.79
CA LEU A 21 -1.56 -8.31 0.54
C LEU A 21 -0.52 -7.22 0.82
N LEU A 22 0.31 -7.38 1.86
CA LEU A 22 1.43 -6.47 2.10
C LEU A 22 2.43 -6.49 0.94
N ASP A 23 2.73 -7.68 0.42
CA ASP A 23 3.61 -7.85 -0.75
C ASP A 23 3.00 -7.20 -2.01
N ASP A 24 1.67 -7.22 -2.14
CA ASP A 24 0.91 -6.57 -3.21
C ASP A 24 0.79 -5.03 -3.02
N GLY A 25 1.38 -4.46 -1.96
CA GLY A 25 1.43 -3.02 -1.70
C GLY A 25 0.33 -2.49 -0.77
N TRP A 26 -0.41 -3.36 -0.08
CA TRP A 26 -1.33 -2.94 0.98
C TRP A 26 -0.57 -2.49 2.22
N THR A 27 -1.19 -1.62 3.00
CA THR A 27 -0.65 -1.11 4.26
C THR A 27 -1.35 -1.77 5.44
N LEU A 28 -0.58 -2.28 6.42
CA LEU A 28 -1.13 -2.77 7.68
C LEU A 28 -1.58 -1.59 8.54
N LEU A 29 -2.86 -1.53 8.89
CA LEU A 29 -3.42 -0.45 9.69
C LEU A 29 -3.56 -0.84 11.16
N ALA A 30 -3.93 -2.09 11.43
CA ALA A 30 -4.06 -2.62 12.79
C ALA A 30 -3.92 -4.15 12.80
N VAL A 31 -3.45 -4.68 13.93
CA VAL A 31 -3.56 -6.10 14.27
C VAL A 31 -4.33 -6.21 15.58
N CYS A 32 -5.45 -6.92 15.55
CA CYS A 32 -6.28 -7.16 16.73
C CYS A 32 -6.21 -8.64 17.09
N VAL A 33 -5.89 -8.95 18.35
CA VAL A 33 -6.05 -10.32 18.86
C VAL A 33 -7.52 -10.48 19.26
N LYS A 34 -8.19 -11.46 18.65
CA LYS A 34 -9.56 -11.86 18.96
C LYS A 34 -9.55 -13.19 19.70
N GLN A 35 -10.48 -13.31 20.63
CA GLN A 35 -10.78 -14.57 21.30
C GLN A 35 -12.26 -14.86 21.09
N ASP A 36 -12.56 -16.01 20.51
CA ASP A 36 -13.91 -16.52 20.32
C ASP A 36 -14.01 -17.88 21.03
N GLY A 37 -14.58 -17.86 22.24
CA GLY A 37 -14.58 -19.02 23.13
C GLY A 37 -13.15 -19.46 23.50
N ALA A 38 -12.80 -20.69 23.07
CA ALA A 38 -11.48 -21.29 23.28
C ALA A 38 -10.48 -20.94 22.16
N ASP A 39 -10.96 -20.40 21.03
CA ASP A 39 -10.12 -20.10 19.88
C ASP A 39 -9.58 -18.67 19.99
N GLN A 40 -8.27 -18.52 19.78
CA GLN A 40 -7.60 -17.23 19.74
C GLN A 40 -6.93 -17.04 18.38
N TYR A 41 -7.21 -15.93 17.71
CA TYR A 41 -6.65 -15.62 16.40
C TYR A 41 -6.35 -14.13 16.25
N ALA A 42 -5.50 -13.80 15.28
CA ALA A 42 -5.16 -12.42 14.95
C ALA A 42 -5.93 -11.95 13.72
N GLU A 43 -6.63 -10.82 13.83
CA GLU A 43 -7.22 -10.09 12.72
C GLU A 43 -6.27 -8.99 12.25
N TYR A 44 -5.91 -9.05 10.98
CA TYR A 44 -5.08 -8.08 10.28
C TYR A 44 -6.00 -7.18 9.47
N HIS A 45 -6.01 -5.89 9.79
CA HIS A 45 -6.77 -4.87 9.07
C HIS A 45 -5.83 -4.15 8.12
N LEU A 46 -6.06 -4.30 6.82
CA LEU A 46 -5.22 -3.73 5.78
C LEU A 46 -5.99 -2.68 4.99
N GLY A 47 -5.29 -1.62 4.62
CA GLY A 47 -5.77 -0.56 3.76
C GLY A 47 -5.01 -0.51 2.44
N HIS A 48 -5.71 -0.21 1.36
CA HIS A 48 -5.10 0.11 0.07
C HIS A 48 -5.48 1.52 -0.32
N THR A 49 -4.46 2.33 -0.60
CA THR A 49 -4.62 3.56 -1.37
C THR A 49 -4.80 3.09 -2.82
N GLU A 50 -5.93 3.34 -3.50
CA GLU A 50 -5.91 3.19 -4.97
C GLU A 50 -4.69 3.96 -5.44
N LYS A 51 -3.78 3.30 -6.19
CA LYS A 51 -2.54 3.91 -6.67
C LYS A 51 -2.84 5.36 -6.98
N ALA A 52 -2.19 6.29 -6.27
CA ALA A 52 -1.98 7.62 -6.81
C ALA A 52 -1.56 7.35 -8.24
N GLU A 53 -2.37 7.75 -9.22
CA GLU A 53 -2.05 7.55 -10.61
C GLU A 53 -0.62 8.06 -10.73
N THR A 54 0.33 7.14 -10.88
CA THR A 54 1.65 7.52 -11.33
C THR A 54 1.37 7.93 -12.74
N THR A 55 0.91 9.17 -12.93
CA THR A 55 1.15 9.94 -14.11
C THR A 55 2.67 9.93 -14.16
N ALA A 56 3.22 8.89 -14.77
CA ALA A 56 4.58 8.89 -15.23
C ALA A 56 4.62 10.15 -16.09
N MET A 57 5.15 11.24 -15.52
CA MET A 57 5.50 12.40 -16.31
C MET A 57 6.39 11.81 -17.38
N LYS A 58 5.86 11.70 -18.59
CA LYS A 58 6.62 11.28 -19.76
C LYS A 58 7.60 12.41 -19.99
N ILE A 59 8.71 12.40 -19.26
CA ILE A 59 9.86 13.25 -19.57
C ILE A 59 10.29 12.78 -20.95
N SER A 60 9.99 13.60 -21.95
CA SER A 60 10.36 13.30 -23.32
C SER A 60 11.90 13.22 -23.40
N PRO A 61 12.46 12.37 -24.26
CA PRO A 61 13.91 12.27 -24.44
C PRO A 61 14.58 13.64 -24.70
N ALA A 62 13.84 14.56 -25.35
CA ALA A 62 14.25 15.94 -25.57
C ALA A 62 14.45 16.76 -24.28
N ALA A 63 13.63 16.54 -23.24
CA ALA A 63 13.78 17.20 -21.95
C ALA A 63 15.01 16.67 -21.19
N LEU A 64 15.33 15.37 -21.33
CA LEU A 64 16.54 14.77 -20.78
C LEU A 64 17.81 15.30 -21.47
N ALA A 65 17.78 15.46 -22.79
CA ALA A 65 18.91 15.97 -23.58
C ALA A 65 19.27 17.42 -23.22
N LYS A 66 18.29 18.31 -23.06
CA LYS A 66 18.55 19.72 -22.69
C LYS A 66 19.13 19.91 -21.29
N ALA A 67 18.93 18.96 -20.37
CA ALA A 67 19.54 19.00 -19.04
C ALA A 67 21.03 18.61 -19.08
N ALA A 68 21.44 17.76 -20.03
CA ALA A 68 22.82 17.33 -20.21
C ALA A 68 23.70 18.42 -20.84
N GLU A 69 23.13 19.29 -21.68
CA GLU A 69 23.88 20.34 -22.39
C GLU A 69 24.28 21.53 -21.50
N LYS A 70 23.70 21.69 -20.30
CA LYS A 70 24.05 22.80 -19.39
C LYS A 70 25.30 22.54 -18.52
N LYS A 71 26.08 21.49 -18.79
CA LYS A 71 27.25 21.09 -17.99
C LYS A 71 28.60 21.15 -18.71
N SER A 72 28.73 21.90 -19.81
CA SER A 72 30.03 22.27 -20.39
C SER A 72 30.06 23.72 -20.83
#